data_AF-A0A7W0QY90-F1
#
_entry.id   AF-A0A7W0QY90-F1
#
_cell.length_a   1.000
_cell.length_b   1.000
_cell.length_c   1.000
_cell.angle_alpha   90.00
_cell.angle_beta   90.00
_cell.angle_gamma   90.00
#
_symmetry.space_group_name_H-M   'P 1'
#
loop_
_entity.id
_entity.type
_entity.pdbx_description
1 polymer ?
#
loop_
_entity_poly.entity_id
_entity_poly.type
_entity_poly.pdbx_seq_one_letter_code
_entity_poly.pdbx_strand_id
1 'polypeptide(L)' 'MTHDPVGSKVIAVTGASGNIGTALVRRLVSDPRVREVRAVARRPPDPPDPADRADRADRADRADRAEHI' A
#
# COMPACT_ATOMS: atom_id res chain seq x y z
N MET A 1 22.52 13.31 7.60
CA MET A 1 21.20 12.91 7.10
C MET A 1 20.17 13.87 7.67
N THR A 2 19.71 14.81 6.87
CA THR A 2 18.74 15.82 7.31
C THR A 2 17.39 15.11 7.50
N HIS A 3 16.97 14.94 8.74
CA HIS A 3 15.61 14.53 9.02
C HIS A 3 14.69 15.68 8.63
N ASP A 4 13.82 15.45 7.66
CA ASP A 4 12.69 16.34 7.42
C ASP A 4 11.89 16.50 8.73
N PRO A 5 11.41 17.72 9.05
CA PRO A 5 10.60 17.94 10.23
C PRO A 5 9.38 17.00 10.22
N VAL A 6 9.01 16.53 11.40
CA VAL A 6 7.85 15.65 11.62
C VAL A 6 6.62 16.27 10.93
N GLY A 7 5.87 15.46 10.18
CA GLY A 7 4.67 15.92 9.49
C GLY A 7 4.88 16.90 8.34
N SER A 8 6.02 16.92 7.64
CA SER A 8 6.22 17.79 6.46
C SER A 8 5.91 17.12 5.12
N LYS A 9 5.94 15.79 5.05
CA LYS A 9 5.93 15.05 3.78
C LYS A 9 4.52 14.82 3.24
N VAL A 10 4.31 15.15 1.97
CA VAL A 10 3.12 14.75 1.20
C VAL A 10 3.54 13.68 0.21
N ILE A 11 2.83 12.54 0.21
CA ILE A 11 3.20 11.38 -0.61
C ILE A 11 2.04 11.00 -1.51
N ALA A 12 2.30 10.88 -2.80
CA ALA A 12 1.36 10.28 -3.75
C ALA A 12 1.69 8.79 -3.96
N VAL A 13 0.69 7.94 -3.81
CA VAL A 13 0.81 6.49 -4.05
C VAL A 13 -0.09 6.12 -5.22
N THR A 14 0.51 5.62 -6.30
CA THR A 14 -0.23 5.08 -7.45
C THR A 14 -0.41 3.57 -7.30
N GLY A 15 -1.46 3.02 -7.92
CA GLY A 15 -1.82 1.62 -7.72
C GLY A 15 -2.27 1.33 -6.28
N ALA A 16 -2.82 2.34 -5.60
CA ALA A 16 -3.11 2.29 -4.16
C ALA A 16 -4.15 1.24 -3.74
N SER A 17 -4.95 0.71 -4.68
CA SER A 17 -5.88 -0.41 -4.43
C SER A 17 -5.30 -1.80 -4.72
N GLY A 18 -4.06 -1.89 -5.20
CA GLY A 18 -3.35 -3.15 -5.35
C GLY A 18 -2.94 -3.73 -3.99
N ASN A 19 -2.44 -4.98 -3.98
CA ASN A 19 -2.00 -5.65 -2.76
C ASN A 19 -0.99 -4.80 -1.97
N ILE A 20 0.15 -4.51 -2.62
CA ILE A 20 1.22 -3.71 -2.02
C ILE A 20 0.76 -2.27 -1.80
N GLY A 21 0.02 -1.69 -2.76
CA GLY A 21 -0.45 -0.31 -2.66
C GLY A 21 -1.29 -0.07 -1.42
N THR A 22 -2.20 -1.01 -1.10
CA THR A 22 -3.06 -0.91 0.09
C THR A 22 -2.25 -1.00 1.37
N ALA A 23 -1.33 -1.96 1.46
CA ALA A 23 -0.46 -2.13 2.62
C ALA A 23 0.47 -0.93 2.83
N LEU A 24 1.03 -0.39 1.74
CA LEU A 24 1.88 0.79 1.75
C LEU A 24 1.11 2.02 2.24
N VAL A 25 -0.10 2.27 1.71
CA VAL A 25 -0.94 3.38 2.16
C VAL A 25 -1.23 3.25 3.65
N ARG A 26 -1.65 2.06 4.13
CA ARG A 26 -1.88 1.76 5.56
C ARG A 26 -0.66 2.09 6.42
N ARG A 27 0.55 1.74 5.96
CA ARG A 27 1.78 2.02 6.70
C ARG A 27 2.17 3.50 6.70
N LEU A 28 1.89 4.22 5.63
CA LEU A 28 2.21 5.65 5.49
C LEU A 28 1.27 6.53 6.31
N VAL A 29 -0.02 6.22 6.38
CA VAL A 29 -0.97 6.99 7.21
C VAL A 29 -0.68 6.90 8.71
N SER A 30 0.00 5.83 9.15
CA SER A 30 0.46 5.69 10.53
C SER A 30 1.86 6.27 10.78
N ASP A 31 2.54 6.81 9.76
CA ASP A 31 3.90 7.36 9.93
C ASP A 31 3.84 8.85 10.33
N PRO A 32 4.35 9.24 11.51
CA PRO A 32 4.27 10.62 12.00
C PRO A 32 5.05 11.61 11.13
N ARG A 33 5.96 11.15 10.26
CA ARG A 33 6.69 12.02 9.33
C ARG A 33 5.86 12.41 8.11
N VAL A 34 4.74 11.72 7.88
CA VAL A 34 3.88 11.91 6.72
C VAL A 34 2.71 12.80 7.12
N ARG A 35 2.64 13.97 6.48
CA ARG A 35 1.53 14.92 6.64
C ARG A 35 0.27 14.42 5.96
N GLU A 36 0.44 13.84 4.78
CA GLU A 36 -0.66 13.55 3.88
C GLU A 36 -0.29 12.45 2.89
N VAL A 37 -1.24 11.54 2.65
CA VAL A 37 -1.13 10.48 1.63
C VAL A 37 -2.23 10.68 0.61
N ARG A 38 -1.85 10.84 -0.67
CA ARG A 38 -2.76 10.88 -1.82
C ARG A 38 -2.76 9.50 -2.49
N ALA A 39 -3.77 8.70 -2.19
CA ALA A 39 -3.96 7.38 -2.77
C ALA A 39 -4.65 7.48 -4.13
N VAL A 40 -3.96 7.09 -5.20
CA VAL A 40 -4.45 7.12 -6.58
C VAL A 40 -4.58 5.69 -7.10
N ALA A 41 -5.79 5.34 -7.52
CA ALA A 41 -6.11 4.06 -8.12
C ALA A 41 -7.05 4.26 -9.31
N ARG A 42 -6.98 3.36 -10.30
CA ARG A 42 -7.87 3.39 -11.47
C ARG A 42 -9.29 2.92 -11.16
N ARG A 43 -9.43 2.00 -10.20
CA ARG A 43 -10.71 1.49 -9.69
C ARG A 43 -10.81 1.91 -8.21
N PRO A 44 -11.98 2.39 -7.75
CA PRO A 44 -12.20 2.63 -6.34
C PRO A 44 -11.83 1.38 -5.53
N PRO A 45 -11.15 1.51 -4.38
CA PRO A 45 -10.98 0.36 -3.50
C PRO A 45 -12.38 -0.13 -3.08
N ASP A 46 -12.56 -1.44 -3.06
CA ASP A 46 -13.74 -2.02 -2.41
C ASP A 46 -13.77 -1.53 -0.95
N PRO A 47 -14.96 -1.30 -0.37
CA PRO A 47 -15.08 -0.88 1.02
C PRO A 47 -14.31 -1.87 1.92
N PRO A 48 -13.63 -1.38 2.96
CA PRO A 48 -12.81 -2.24 3.80
C PRO A 48 -13.66 -3.36 4.40
N ASP A 49 -13.28 -4.61 4.12
CA ASP A 49 -13.91 -5.75 4.77
C ASP A 49 -13.49 -5.72 6.26
N PRO A 50 -14.42 -5.85 7.22
CA PRO A 50 -14.07 -6.03 8.63
C PRO A 50 -13.03 -7.14 8.88
N ALA A 51 -12.93 -8.12 7.98
CA ALA A 51 -11.98 -9.24 8.01
C ALA A 51 -10.59 -8.93 7.39
N ASP A 52 -10.37 -7.76 6.76
CA ASP A 52 -9.10 -7.38 6.09
C ASP A 52 -7.90 -7.14 7.07
N ARG A 53 -7.94 -7.70 8.28
CA ARG A 53 -6.85 -7.63 9.26
C ARG A 53 -5.74 -8.66 9.04
N ALA A 54 -5.93 -9.69 8.23
CA ALA A 54 -4.87 -10.65 7.90
C ALA A 54 -5.14 -11.34 6.55
N ASP A 55 -4.06 -11.77 5.90
CA ASP A 55 -4.03 -12.83 4.88
C ASP A 55 -4.52 -12.54 3.45
N ARG A 56 -3.78 -11.67 2.75
CA ARG A 56 -3.63 -11.80 1.29
C ARG A 56 -2.16 -12.01 0.87
N ALA A 57 -1.42 -12.80 1.65
CA ALA A 57 0.01 -13.06 1.44
C ALA A 57 0.31 -14.10 0.33
N ASP A 58 -0.59 -15.04 -0.01
CA ASP A 58 -0.13 -16.28 -0.67
C ASP A 58 -0.45 -16.50 -2.16
N ARG A 59 -1.04 -15.54 -2.89
CA ARG A 59 -1.35 -15.77 -4.33
C ARG A 59 -0.28 -15.36 -5.34
N ALA A 60 0.79 -14.67 -4.95
CA ALA A 60 1.80 -14.20 -5.90
C ALA A 60 2.98 -15.18 -6.10
N ASP A 61 3.24 -16.09 -5.14
CA ASP A 61 4.42 -16.97 -5.20
C ASP A 61 4.27 -18.18 -6.13
N ARG A 62 3.06 -18.46 -6.67
CA ARG A 62 2.82 -19.64 -7.52
C ARG A 62 2.64 -19.36 -9.01
N ALA A 63 2.58 -18.10 -9.43
CA ALA A 63 2.36 -17.75 -10.85
C ALA A 63 3.66 -17.72 -11.67
N ASP A 64 4.82 -17.51 -11.05
CA ASP A 64 6.09 -17.34 -11.77
C ASP A 64 6.93 -18.65 -11.91
N ARG A 65 6.43 -19.80 -11.46
CA ARG A 65 7.14 -21.10 -11.57
C ARG A 65 6.53 -22.09 -12.56
N ALA A 66 5.66 -21.62 -13.46
CA ALA A 66 5.00 -22.45 -14.47
C ALA A 66 5.51 -22.23 -15.91
N GLU A 67 6.48 -21.33 -16.15
CA GLU A 67 7.03 -21.06 -17.50
C GLU A 67 8.49 -21.54 -17.68
N HIS A 68 8.93 -22.54 -16.90
CA HIS A 68 10.22 -23.18 -17.14
C HIS A 68 10.18 -24.70 -16.97
N ILE A 69 9.50 -25.39 -17.89
CA ILE A 69 9.83 -26.74 -18.38
C ILE A 69 9.45 -26.81 -19.86
#